data_AF-Q256A0-F1
#
_entry.id   AF-Q256A0-F1
#
_cell.length_a   1.000
_cell.length_b   1.000
_cell.length_c   1.000
_cell.angle_alpha   90.00
_cell.angle_beta   90.00
_cell.angle_gamma   90.00
#
_symmetry.space_group_name_H-M   'P 1'
#
loop_
_entity.id
_entity.type
_entity.pdbx_description
1 polymer ?
#
loop_
_entity_poly.entity_id
_entity_poly.type
_entity_poly.pdbx_seq_one_letter_code
_entity_poly.pdbx_strand_id
1 'polypeptide(L)'
;MKTEYDHFKNATPEEHLKTVKDQRGVCVGEPHTTLKGFFYHLSSDALSSGIFLFFIRTLAFLLPISHGSQAEMLFSLGLGWIFYLGCLKAKKAWSYMELSHRFMLQEKEEIEKHPEQERLELKAIFKNQGFKSPLLEEMVDYVASDSTLLLDTMIREELHISLENFPHPLKQGGTRMLGGFIGLILFLPLVLCSSYTVAGVLSGILITILSATKAKILGNDIITEVVWVLGIFITSISIVCTCVKFL
;
A
#
# COMPACT_ATOMS: atom_id res chain seq x y z
N MET A 1 -39.72 17.69 1.79
CA MET A 1 -38.70 18.57 2.38
C MET A 1 -37.42 17.74 2.37
N LYS A 2 -36.52 17.97 1.39
CA LYS A 2 -35.22 17.28 1.37
C LYS A 2 -34.44 17.77 2.59
N THR A 3 -34.06 16.87 3.47
CA THR A 3 -33.29 17.24 4.66
C THR A 3 -31.89 17.67 4.23
N GLU A 4 -31.28 18.56 5.02
CA GLU A 4 -29.94 19.13 4.77
C GLU A 4 -28.83 18.05 4.62
N TYR A 5 -29.14 16.80 5.00
CA TYR A 5 -28.23 15.65 4.95
C TYR A 5 -28.61 14.53 3.96
N ASP A 6 -29.53 14.76 3.02
CA ASP A 6 -29.90 13.75 2.01
C ASP A 6 -28.68 13.25 1.20
N HIS A 7 -27.71 14.12 0.93
CA HIS A 7 -26.44 13.76 0.27
C HIS A 7 -25.56 12.84 1.11
N PHE A 8 -25.63 12.95 2.44
CA PHE A 8 -24.81 12.18 3.38
C PHE A 8 -25.49 10.90 3.87
N LYS A 9 -26.61 10.49 3.25
CA LYS A 9 -27.43 9.35 3.70
C LYS A 9 -27.82 9.46 5.18
N ASN A 10 -28.19 10.67 5.63
CA ASN A 10 -28.50 11.00 7.02
C ASN A 10 -27.31 10.91 8.02
N ALA A 11 -26.06 10.83 7.54
CA ALA A 11 -24.88 11.01 8.39
C ALA A 11 -24.53 12.50 8.54
N THR A 12 -23.83 12.86 9.61
CA THR A 12 -23.29 14.22 9.76
C THR A 12 -22.13 14.46 8.78
N PRO A 13 -21.78 15.72 8.45
CA PRO A 13 -20.65 16.03 7.58
C PRO A 13 -19.33 15.49 8.13
N GLU A 14 -19.15 15.51 9.45
CA GLU A 14 -17.97 14.96 10.13
C GLU A 14 -17.88 13.43 9.96
N GLU A 15 -19.00 12.73 10.15
CA GLU A 15 -19.09 11.28 9.93
C GLU A 15 -18.84 10.91 8.46
N HIS A 16 -19.35 11.72 7.53
CA HIS A 16 -19.09 11.54 6.11
C HIS A 16 -17.61 11.73 5.78
N LEU A 17 -16.98 12.80 6.27
CA LEU A 17 -15.55 13.07 6.06
C LEU A 17 -14.68 11.95 6.65
N LYS A 18 -15.03 11.45 7.83
CA LYS A 18 -14.34 10.30 8.45
C LYS A 18 -14.47 9.05 7.58
N THR A 19 -15.66 8.78 7.05
CA THR A 19 -15.90 7.65 6.15
C THR A 19 -15.09 7.76 4.85
N VAL A 20 -14.98 8.97 4.27
CA VAL A 20 -14.18 9.21 3.06
C VAL A 20 -12.67 9.11 3.35
N LYS A 21 -12.20 9.64 4.49
CA LYS A 21 -10.82 9.47 4.96
C LYS A 21 -10.49 7.98 5.13
N ASP A 22 -11.37 7.22 5.78
CA ASP A 22 -11.21 5.78 5.98
C ASP A 22 -11.15 5.00 4.66
N GLN A 23 -11.96 5.37 3.65
CA GLN A 23 -11.91 4.76 2.32
C GLN A 23 -10.57 5.01 1.61
N ARG A 24 -10.05 6.25 1.66
CA ARG A 24 -8.72 6.56 1.11
C ARG A 24 -7.59 5.85 1.88
N GLY A 25 -7.77 5.68 3.19
CA GLY A 25 -6.86 4.96 4.07
C GLY A 25 -6.73 3.46 3.81
N VAL A 26 -7.62 2.83 3.02
CA VAL A 26 -7.51 1.38 2.74
C VAL A 26 -6.37 1.07 1.75
N CYS A 27 -6.21 1.88 0.70
CA CYS A 27 -5.19 1.68 -0.33
C CYS A 27 -3.86 2.36 0.01
N VAL A 28 -3.94 3.60 0.49
CA VAL A 28 -2.77 4.47 0.74
C VAL A 28 -2.34 4.36 2.20
N GLY A 29 -3.28 4.07 3.10
CA GLY A 29 -3.01 3.99 4.53
C GLY A 29 -2.32 2.72 4.93
N GLU A 30 -1.60 2.85 6.03
CA GLU A 30 -0.93 1.75 6.68
C GLU A 30 -1.88 0.61 7.04
N PRO A 31 -1.41 -0.64 7.08
CA PRO A 31 -2.24 -1.78 7.39
C PRO A 31 -2.92 -1.73 8.77
N HIS A 32 -2.58 -0.80 9.64
CA HIS A 32 -3.06 -0.74 11.02
C HIS A 32 -3.93 0.49 11.33
N THR A 33 -4.13 1.41 10.38
CA THR A 33 -5.04 2.55 10.60
C THR A 33 -6.50 2.13 10.50
N THR A 34 -6.81 1.13 9.65
CA THR A 34 -8.16 0.60 9.48
C THR A 34 -8.17 -0.93 9.42
N LEU A 35 -9.24 -1.55 9.96
CA LEU A 35 -9.43 -3.01 9.89
C LEU A 35 -9.56 -3.50 8.44
N LYS A 36 -10.21 -2.71 7.57
CA LYS A 36 -10.28 -3.00 6.13
C LYS A 36 -8.91 -2.97 5.46
N GLY A 37 -8.09 -1.96 5.77
CA GLY A 37 -6.70 -1.87 5.31
C GLY A 37 -5.87 -3.07 5.74
N PHE A 38 -6.02 -3.51 7.00
CA PHE A 38 -5.33 -4.71 7.50
C PHE A 38 -5.61 -5.95 6.64
N PHE A 39 -6.89 -6.29 6.44
CA PHE A 39 -7.27 -7.45 5.64
C PHE A 39 -6.92 -7.32 4.15
N TYR A 40 -6.98 -6.09 3.61
CA TYR A 40 -6.54 -5.81 2.24
C TYR A 40 -5.06 -6.13 2.06
N HIS A 41 -4.19 -5.57 2.92
CA HIS A 41 -2.74 -5.79 2.86
C HIS A 41 -2.39 -7.27 3.11
N LEU A 42 -3.04 -7.94 4.08
CA LEU A 42 -2.85 -9.38 4.29
C LEU A 42 -3.17 -10.20 3.04
N SER A 43 -4.32 -9.94 2.40
CA SER A 43 -4.75 -10.69 1.20
C SER A 43 -3.80 -10.44 0.03
N SER A 44 -3.36 -9.20 -0.16
CA SER A 44 -2.38 -8.81 -1.19
C SER A 44 -1.01 -9.47 -0.96
N ASP A 45 -0.55 -9.47 0.29
CA ASP A 45 0.74 -10.02 0.68
C ASP A 45 0.75 -11.55 0.64
N ALA A 46 -0.38 -12.20 0.94
CA ALA A 46 -0.59 -13.64 0.76
C ALA A 46 -0.60 -14.04 -0.72
N LEU A 47 -1.32 -13.30 -1.56
CA LEU A 47 -1.40 -13.53 -3.00
C LEU A 47 -0.01 -13.45 -3.65
N SER A 48 0.77 -12.40 -3.35
CA SER A 48 2.11 -12.23 -3.91
C SER A 48 3.09 -13.33 -3.47
N SER A 49 3.04 -13.78 -2.21
CA SER A 49 3.84 -14.92 -1.74
C SER A 49 3.43 -16.23 -2.41
N GLY A 50 2.13 -16.46 -2.61
CA GLY A 50 1.62 -17.63 -3.32
C GLY A 50 2.06 -17.72 -4.77
N ILE A 51 1.98 -16.61 -5.50
CA ILE A 51 2.46 -16.50 -6.88
C ILE A 51 3.98 -16.79 -6.95
N PHE A 52 4.75 -16.24 -6.02
CA PHE A 52 6.19 -16.49 -5.94
C PHE A 52 6.50 -17.99 -5.77
N LEU A 53 5.80 -18.69 -4.86
CA LEU A 53 5.95 -20.14 -4.69
C LEU A 53 5.61 -20.92 -5.97
N PHE A 54 4.59 -20.48 -6.70
CA PHE A 54 4.23 -21.12 -7.97
C PHE A 54 5.30 -20.93 -9.05
N PHE A 55 5.99 -19.79 -9.07
CA PHE A 55 7.13 -19.59 -9.98
C PHE A 55 8.29 -20.54 -9.65
N ILE A 56 8.62 -20.70 -8.37
CA ILE A 56 9.63 -21.67 -7.93
C ILE A 56 9.22 -23.11 -8.33
N ARG A 57 7.93 -23.45 -8.17
CA ARG A 57 7.40 -24.75 -8.61
C ARG A 57 7.45 -24.95 -10.12
N THR A 58 7.28 -23.89 -10.89
CA THR A 58 7.40 -23.92 -12.36
C THR A 58 8.84 -24.24 -12.76
N LEU A 59 9.84 -23.63 -12.11
CA LEU A 59 11.24 -23.99 -12.32
C LEU A 59 11.51 -25.45 -11.91
N ALA A 60 10.99 -25.87 -10.75
CA ALA A 60 11.12 -27.24 -10.27
C ALA A 60 10.40 -28.29 -11.14
N PHE A 61 9.41 -27.88 -11.94
CA PHE A 61 8.76 -28.76 -12.91
C PHE A 61 9.64 -28.97 -14.15
N LEU A 62 10.36 -27.92 -14.56
CA LEU A 62 11.21 -27.94 -15.75
C LEU A 62 12.56 -28.63 -15.48
N LEU A 63 13.00 -28.65 -14.22
CA LEU A 63 14.22 -29.32 -13.78
C LEU A 63 13.88 -30.66 -13.09
N PRO A 64 14.67 -31.73 -13.30
CA PRO A 64 14.41 -33.04 -12.70
C PRO A 64 14.78 -33.06 -11.20
N ILE A 65 13.95 -32.43 -10.37
CA ILE A 65 14.15 -32.34 -8.90
C ILE A 65 13.21 -33.34 -8.21
N SER A 66 13.73 -34.06 -7.21
CA SER A 66 12.93 -34.99 -6.40
C SER A 66 11.83 -34.24 -5.62
N HIS A 67 10.67 -34.87 -5.39
CA HIS A 67 9.57 -34.24 -4.66
C HIS A 67 9.95 -33.76 -3.25
N GLY A 68 10.82 -34.50 -2.54
CA GLY A 68 11.32 -34.09 -1.22
C GLY A 68 12.12 -32.79 -1.30
N SER A 69 13.08 -32.72 -2.22
CA SER A 69 13.90 -31.52 -2.45
C SER A 69 13.07 -30.33 -2.93
N GLN A 70 11.99 -30.56 -3.69
CA GLN A 70 11.06 -29.49 -4.07
C GLN A 70 10.36 -28.87 -2.86
N ALA A 71 9.92 -29.68 -1.89
CA ALA A 71 9.28 -29.19 -0.68
C ALA A 71 10.23 -28.39 0.20
N GLU A 72 11.45 -28.89 0.40
CA GLU A 72 12.50 -28.18 1.14
C GLU A 72 12.83 -26.83 0.49
N MET A 73 12.96 -26.80 -0.85
CA MET A 73 13.22 -25.57 -1.60
C MET A 73 12.05 -24.58 -1.50
N LEU A 74 10.80 -25.02 -1.70
CA LEU A 74 9.63 -24.15 -1.62
C LEU A 74 9.44 -23.56 -0.21
N PHE A 75 9.65 -24.37 0.81
CA PHE A 75 9.53 -23.90 2.20
C PHE A 75 10.64 -22.92 2.57
N SER A 76 11.91 -23.27 2.30
CA SER A 76 13.06 -22.42 2.65
C SER A 76 13.07 -21.10 1.87
N LEU A 77 12.86 -21.13 0.55
CA LEU A 77 12.77 -19.92 -0.27
C LEU A 77 11.52 -19.10 0.07
N GLY A 78 10.40 -19.76 0.41
CA GLY A 78 9.19 -19.10 0.88
C GLY A 78 9.44 -18.28 2.16
N LEU A 79 10.07 -18.89 3.16
CA LEU A 79 10.45 -18.21 4.41
C LEU A 79 11.43 -17.06 4.16
N GLY A 80 12.45 -17.29 3.34
CA GLY A 80 13.41 -16.25 2.96
C GLY A 80 12.75 -15.07 2.27
N TRP A 81 11.83 -15.33 1.33
CA TRP A 81 11.06 -14.30 0.62
C TRP A 81 10.19 -13.47 1.56
N ILE A 82 9.49 -14.12 2.49
CA ILE A 82 8.64 -13.46 3.50
C ILE A 82 9.47 -12.54 4.39
N PHE A 83 10.59 -13.05 4.91
CA PHE A 83 11.48 -12.28 5.78
C PHE A 83 12.07 -11.08 5.04
N TYR A 84 12.62 -11.31 3.85
CA TYR A 84 13.21 -10.25 3.02
C TYR A 84 12.21 -9.12 2.74
N LEU A 85 10.99 -9.45 2.29
CA LEU A 85 9.98 -8.44 1.98
C LEU A 85 9.44 -7.72 3.21
N GLY A 86 9.32 -8.43 4.34
CA GLY A 86 8.99 -7.83 5.63
C GLY A 86 9.99 -6.76 6.03
N CYS A 87 11.28 -7.11 6.05
CA CYS A 87 12.37 -6.19 6.36
C CYS A 87 12.46 -5.04 5.35
N LEU A 88 12.28 -5.32 4.06
CA LEU A 88 12.30 -4.29 3.01
C LEU A 88 11.16 -3.29 3.18
N LYS A 89 9.94 -3.75 3.50
CA LYS A 89 8.79 -2.87 3.77
C LYS A 89 9.03 -2.01 5.02
N ALA A 90 9.54 -2.61 6.10
CA ALA A 90 9.93 -1.86 7.29
C ALA A 90 11.01 -0.81 6.99
N LYS A 91 12.04 -1.16 6.22
CA LYS A 91 13.11 -0.22 5.87
C LYS A 91 12.60 0.95 5.01
N LYS A 92 11.69 0.69 4.07
CA LYS A 92 11.04 1.75 3.27
C LYS A 92 10.23 2.69 4.16
N ALA A 93 9.42 2.16 5.08
CA ALA A 93 8.67 2.95 6.04
C ALA A 93 9.58 3.80 6.93
N TRP A 94 10.67 3.23 7.45
CA TRP A 94 11.68 3.98 8.21
C TRP A 94 12.30 5.11 7.38
N SER A 95 12.70 4.81 6.13
CA SER A 95 13.32 5.81 5.26
C SER A 95 12.39 6.98 4.96
N TYR A 96 11.09 6.71 4.77
CA TYR A 96 10.08 7.74 4.58
C TYR A 96 9.90 8.59 5.84
N MET A 97 9.84 7.95 7.01
CA MET A 97 9.73 8.63 8.31
C MET A 97 10.93 9.55 8.57
N GLU A 98 12.14 9.06 8.35
CA GLU A 98 13.38 9.84 8.51
C GLU A 98 13.44 11.02 7.55
N LEU A 99 13.08 10.81 6.28
CA LEU A 99 13.05 11.88 5.28
C LEU A 99 12.05 12.98 5.68
N SER A 100 10.85 12.58 6.07
CA SER A 100 9.79 13.51 6.49
C SER A 100 10.20 14.30 7.73
N HIS A 101 10.80 13.64 8.72
CA HIS A 101 11.30 14.31 9.93
C HIS A 101 12.39 15.34 9.60
N ARG A 102 13.32 15.02 8.69
CA ARG A 102 14.34 15.97 8.25
C ARG A 102 13.74 17.21 7.56
N PHE A 103 12.77 17.02 6.68
CA PHE A 103 12.09 18.15 6.04
C PHE A 103 11.31 19.00 7.05
N MET A 104 10.60 18.39 8.00
CA MET A 104 9.91 19.14 9.06
C MET A 104 10.87 19.96 9.94
N LEU A 105 12.08 19.45 10.21
CA LEU A 105 13.10 20.21 10.93
C LEU A 105 13.67 21.35 10.09
N GLN A 106 13.92 21.10 8.80
CA GLN A 106 14.40 22.13 7.87
C GLN A 106 13.38 23.27 7.75
N GLU A 107 12.11 22.95 7.53
CA GLU A 107 10.99 23.89 7.46
C GLU A 107 10.92 24.77 8.72
N LYS A 108 11.04 24.14 9.89
CA LYS A 108 11.06 24.86 11.16
C LYS A 108 12.24 25.83 11.24
N GLU A 109 13.43 25.42 10.80
CA GLU A 109 14.59 26.31 10.76
C GLU A 109 14.44 27.46 9.76
N GLU A 110 13.78 27.23 8.63
CA GLU A 110 13.50 28.24 7.60
C GLU A 110 12.52 29.29 8.10
N ILE A 111 11.43 28.89 8.77
CA ILE A 111 10.50 29.80 9.46
C ILE A 111 11.20 30.66 10.51
N GLU A 112 12.13 30.08 11.29
CA GLU A 112 12.86 30.82 12.32
C GLU A 112 13.89 31.82 11.73
N LYS A 113 14.54 31.47 10.61
CA LYS A 113 15.61 32.28 10.00
C LYS A 113 15.12 33.29 8.97
N HIS A 114 14.05 32.97 8.24
CA HIS A 114 13.61 33.68 7.04
C HIS A 114 12.08 33.91 6.99
N PRO A 115 11.45 34.48 8.05
CA PRO A 115 9.98 34.58 8.14
C PRO A 115 9.33 35.38 7.01
N GLU A 116 10.00 36.40 6.48
CA GLU A 116 9.50 37.18 5.33
C GLU A 116 9.51 36.38 4.02
N GLN A 117 10.43 35.43 3.86
CA GLN A 117 10.47 34.56 2.68
C GLN A 117 9.34 33.52 2.76
N GLU A 118 9.18 32.86 3.91
CA GLU A 118 8.08 31.92 4.15
C GLU A 118 6.70 32.53 3.89
N ARG A 119 6.54 33.79 4.28
CA ARG A 119 5.32 34.55 4.00
C ARG A 119 5.04 34.69 2.50
N LEU A 120 6.08 34.87 1.68
CA LEU A 120 5.96 34.93 0.22
C LEU A 120 5.62 33.54 -0.37
N GLU A 121 6.18 32.47 0.19
CA GLU A 121 5.89 31.09 -0.21
C GLU A 121 4.44 30.72 0.09
N LEU A 122 3.99 30.98 1.32
CA LEU A 122 2.59 30.79 1.73
C LEU A 122 1.62 31.56 0.82
N LYS A 123 1.96 32.80 0.47
CA LYS A 123 1.17 33.61 -0.47
C LYS A 123 1.10 32.98 -1.85
N ALA A 124 2.19 32.39 -2.34
CA ALA A 124 2.20 31.68 -3.62
C ALA A 124 1.34 30.41 -3.56
N ILE A 125 1.41 29.65 -2.47
CA ILE A 125 0.58 28.46 -2.22
C ILE A 125 -0.91 28.82 -2.29
N PHE A 126 -1.37 29.77 -1.48
CA PHE A 126 -2.79 30.16 -1.46
C PHE A 126 -3.24 30.78 -2.78
N LYS A 127 -2.39 31.55 -3.46
CA LYS A 127 -2.71 32.06 -4.80
C LYS A 127 -2.91 30.92 -5.81
N ASN A 128 -2.09 29.88 -5.76
CA ASN A 128 -2.21 28.70 -6.63
C ASN A 128 -3.48 27.88 -6.33
N GLN A 129 -3.95 27.90 -5.09
CA GLN A 129 -5.25 27.33 -4.71
C GLN A 129 -6.45 28.16 -5.21
N GLY A 130 -6.20 29.36 -5.73
CA GLY A 130 -7.21 30.22 -6.35
C GLY A 130 -7.68 31.39 -5.48
N PHE A 131 -7.09 31.59 -4.30
CA PHE A 131 -7.40 32.75 -3.46
C PHE A 131 -6.90 34.05 -4.11
N LYS A 132 -7.66 35.14 -3.90
CA LYS A 132 -7.38 36.47 -4.47
C LYS A 132 -7.45 37.53 -3.40
N SER A 133 -6.76 38.65 -3.62
CA SER A 133 -6.85 39.82 -2.74
C SER A 133 -8.29 40.36 -2.70
N PRO A 134 -8.75 40.91 -1.56
CA PRO A 134 -8.00 41.14 -0.31
C PRO A 134 -7.85 39.89 0.58
N LEU A 135 -8.72 38.89 0.43
CA LEU A 135 -8.76 37.68 1.26
C LEU A 135 -7.41 36.94 1.33
N LEU A 136 -6.68 36.87 0.22
CA LEU A 136 -5.35 36.25 0.17
C LEU A 136 -4.38 36.87 1.20
N GLU A 137 -4.34 38.21 1.30
CA GLU A 137 -3.43 38.89 2.22
C GLU A 137 -3.87 38.63 3.68
N GLU A 138 -5.17 38.71 3.95
CA GLU A 138 -5.72 38.44 5.29
C GLU A 138 -5.43 37.01 5.76
N MET A 139 -5.53 36.02 4.87
CA MET A 139 -5.20 34.62 5.18
C MET A 139 -3.71 34.45 5.47
N VAL A 140 -2.83 35.05 4.65
CA VAL A 140 -1.38 34.99 4.87
C VAL A 140 -1.01 35.68 6.18
N ASP A 141 -1.56 36.86 6.45
CA ASP A 141 -1.37 37.60 7.71
C ASP A 141 -1.78 36.78 8.92
N TYR A 142 -2.94 36.14 8.86
CA TYR A 142 -3.45 35.32 9.95
C TYR A 142 -2.57 34.10 10.20
N VAL A 143 -2.24 33.33 9.17
CA VAL A 143 -1.44 32.11 9.31
C VAL A 143 0.00 32.42 9.73
N ALA A 144 0.62 33.46 9.14
CA ALA A 144 1.98 33.86 9.48
C ALA A 144 2.10 34.52 10.87
N SER A 145 0.99 34.88 11.51
CA SER A 145 1.01 35.48 12.86
C SER A 145 1.35 34.47 13.98
N ASP A 146 1.20 33.17 13.73
CA ASP A 146 1.54 32.09 14.66
C ASP A 146 2.48 31.10 13.96
N SER A 147 3.72 30.99 14.45
CA SER A 147 4.73 30.10 13.87
C SER A 147 4.34 28.63 13.92
N THR A 148 3.50 28.22 14.87
CA THR A 148 2.99 26.85 14.97
C THR A 148 1.96 26.58 13.89
N LEU A 149 1.05 27.55 13.65
CA LEU A 149 0.05 27.47 12.60
C LEU A 149 0.69 27.54 11.21
N LEU A 150 1.69 28.41 11.03
CA LEU A 150 2.48 28.50 9.82
C LEU A 150 3.18 27.17 9.53
N LEU A 151 3.90 26.61 10.50
CA LEU A 151 4.60 25.32 10.35
C LEU A 151 3.64 24.18 10.00
N ASP A 152 2.49 24.05 10.68
CA ASP A 152 1.50 23.00 10.33
C ASP A 152 0.92 23.22 8.92
N THR A 153 0.73 24.47 8.52
CA THR A 153 0.25 24.81 7.18
C THR A 153 1.29 24.47 6.12
N MET A 154 2.55 24.83 6.29
CA MET A 154 3.62 24.54 5.33
C MET A 154 3.89 23.03 5.22
N ILE A 155 3.93 22.30 6.35
CA ILE A 155 4.05 20.82 6.35
C ILE A 155 2.94 20.16 5.53
N ARG A 156 1.73 20.70 5.59
CA ARG A 156 0.57 20.15 4.88
C ARG A 156 0.50 20.56 3.42
N GLU A 157 0.65 21.85 3.16
CA GLU A 157 0.40 22.46 1.85
C GLU A 157 1.63 22.44 0.94
N GLU A 158 2.83 22.55 1.49
CA GLU A 158 4.09 22.46 0.75
C GLU A 158 4.64 21.04 0.73
N LEU A 159 4.88 20.44 1.90
CA LEU A 159 5.53 19.13 1.99
C LEU A 159 4.56 17.97 1.70
N HIS A 160 3.25 18.23 1.71
CA HIS A 160 2.20 17.23 1.55
C HIS A 160 2.31 16.07 2.55
N ILE A 161 2.84 16.35 3.75
CA ILE A 161 3.00 15.38 4.82
C ILE A 161 1.75 15.41 5.69
N SER A 162 1.07 14.27 5.79
CA SER A 162 -0.06 14.10 6.71
C SER A 162 0.47 13.62 8.07
N LEU A 163 0.56 14.52 9.05
CA LEU A 163 0.99 14.19 10.42
C LEU A 163 0.16 13.07 11.07
N GLU A 164 -1.12 12.95 10.71
CA GLU A 164 -2.03 11.91 11.21
C GLU A 164 -1.69 10.47 10.73
N ASN A 165 -0.83 10.31 9.71
CA ASN A 165 -0.64 9.06 8.97
C ASN A 165 0.85 8.66 8.87
N PHE A 166 1.59 8.69 9.98
CA PHE A 166 3.00 8.30 9.97
C PHE A 166 3.22 6.79 10.09
N PRO A 167 4.01 6.18 9.18
CA PRO A 167 4.18 4.74 9.15
C PRO A 167 5.04 4.19 10.23
N HIS A 168 4.42 3.41 11.13
CA HIS A 168 5.17 2.60 12.08
C HIS A 168 5.93 1.48 11.34
N PRO A 169 7.28 1.53 11.26
CA PRO A 169 8.05 0.66 10.36
C PRO A 169 7.90 -0.83 10.68
N LEU A 170 7.96 -1.18 11.97
CA LEU A 170 7.81 -2.57 12.42
C LEU A 170 6.40 -3.12 12.19
N LYS A 171 5.34 -2.32 12.34
CA LYS A 171 3.96 -2.77 12.08
C LYS A 171 3.75 -3.02 10.60
N GLN A 172 4.31 -2.16 9.73
CA GLN A 172 4.26 -2.39 8.28
C GLN A 172 4.97 -3.69 7.89
N GLY A 173 6.21 -3.88 8.34
CA GLY A 173 6.98 -5.09 8.08
C GLY A 173 6.32 -6.34 8.64
N GLY A 174 5.85 -6.28 9.89
CA GLY A 174 5.16 -7.38 10.56
C GLY A 174 3.88 -7.80 9.85
N THR A 175 3.06 -6.85 9.40
CA THR A 175 1.84 -7.18 8.63
C THR A 175 2.19 -7.83 7.29
N ARG A 176 3.26 -7.37 6.63
CA ARG A 176 3.76 -7.98 5.38
C ARG A 176 4.23 -9.41 5.57
N MET A 177 4.91 -9.67 6.69
CA MET A 177 5.35 -11.01 7.04
C MET A 177 4.15 -11.91 7.34
N LEU A 178 3.20 -11.43 8.15
CA LEU A 178 1.98 -12.17 8.48
C LEU A 178 1.18 -12.56 7.23
N GLY A 179 0.94 -11.62 6.32
CA GLY A 179 0.29 -11.91 5.04
C GLY A 179 1.08 -12.94 4.21
N GLY A 180 2.41 -12.79 4.19
CA GLY A 180 3.29 -13.75 3.53
C GLY A 180 3.22 -15.17 4.12
N PHE A 181 3.17 -15.31 5.44
CA PHE A 181 2.99 -16.60 6.12
C PHE A 181 1.65 -17.24 5.81
N ILE A 182 0.57 -16.45 5.78
CA ILE A 182 -0.76 -16.92 5.34
C ILE A 182 -0.67 -17.43 3.89
N GLY A 183 -0.02 -16.67 3.01
CA GLY A 183 0.22 -17.10 1.63
C GLY A 183 0.99 -18.41 1.54
N LEU A 184 2.06 -18.57 2.32
CA LEU A 184 2.83 -19.82 2.36
C LEU A 184 1.96 -21.00 2.79
N ILE A 185 1.21 -20.87 3.89
CA ILE A 185 0.35 -21.94 4.40
C ILE A 185 -0.74 -22.34 3.39
N LEU A 186 -1.36 -21.35 2.73
CA LEU A 186 -2.44 -21.60 1.77
C LEU A 186 -1.94 -22.20 0.45
N PHE A 187 -0.82 -21.70 -0.09
CA PHE A 187 -0.34 -22.11 -1.41
C PHE A 187 0.56 -23.34 -1.37
N LEU A 188 1.36 -23.54 -0.32
CA LEU A 188 2.31 -24.66 -0.25
C LEU A 188 1.67 -26.04 -0.55
N PRO A 189 0.51 -26.44 0.03
CA PRO A 189 -0.11 -27.72 -0.31
C PRO A 189 -0.61 -27.79 -1.77
N LEU A 190 -1.08 -26.67 -2.32
CA LEU A 190 -1.58 -26.61 -3.70
C LEU A 190 -0.43 -26.74 -4.70
N VAL A 191 0.68 -26.07 -4.41
CA VAL A 191 1.88 -26.03 -5.24
C VAL A 191 2.62 -27.37 -5.23
N LEU A 192 2.58 -28.10 -4.10
CA LEU A 192 3.18 -29.44 -3.95
C LEU A 192 2.36 -30.57 -4.59
N CYS A 193 1.21 -30.28 -5.20
CA CYS A 193 0.47 -31.28 -5.96
C CYS A 193 1.38 -31.93 -7.03
N SER A 194 1.28 -33.27 -7.14
CA SER A 194 2.11 -34.06 -8.06
C SER A 194 1.93 -33.61 -9.51
N SER A 195 0.68 -33.41 -9.93
CA SER A 195 0.37 -32.85 -11.24
C SER A 195 0.56 -31.34 -11.26
N TYR A 196 1.43 -30.87 -12.17
CA TYR A 196 1.66 -29.44 -12.41
C TYR A 196 0.39 -28.72 -12.88
N THR A 197 -0.42 -29.35 -13.73
CA THR A 197 -1.66 -28.75 -14.24
C THR A 197 -2.68 -28.57 -13.12
N VAL A 198 -2.82 -29.57 -12.24
CA VAL A 198 -3.70 -29.49 -11.07
C VAL A 198 -3.22 -28.40 -10.11
N ALA A 199 -1.92 -28.33 -9.83
CA ALA A 199 -1.34 -27.26 -9.02
C ALA A 199 -1.65 -25.88 -9.59
N GLY A 200 -1.55 -25.71 -10.92
CA GLY A 200 -1.86 -24.45 -11.62
C GLY A 200 -3.33 -24.06 -11.50
N VAL A 201 -4.25 -25.00 -11.72
CA VAL A 201 -5.70 -24.74 -11.60
C VAL A 201 -6.07 -24.36 -10.16
N LEU A 202 -5.62 -25.13 -9.17
CA LEU A 202 -5.90 -24.84 -7.76
C LEU A 202 -5.32 -23.49 -7.31
N SER A 203 -4.09 -23.19 -7.73
CA SER A 203 -3.46 -21.89 -7.46
C SER A 203 -4.22 -20.76 -8.14
N GLY A 204 -4.67 -20.94 -9.38
CA GLY A 204 -5.50 -19.95 -10.10
C GLY A 204 -6.84 -19.69 -9.42
N ILE A 205 -7.49 -20.72 -8.88
CA ILE A 205 -8.72 -20.58 -8.08
C ILE A 205 -8.43 -19.76 -6.81
N LEU A 206 -7.36 -20.08 -6.08
CA LEU A 206 -7.00 -19.34 -4.87
C LEU A 206 -6.62 -17.89 -5.17
N ILE A 207 -5.88 -17.63 -6.24
CA ILE A 207 -5.56 -16.28 -6.73
C ILE A 207 -6.86 -15.51 -7.02
N THR A 208 -7.83 -16.13 -7.67
CA THR A 208 -9.14 -15.54 -7.95
C THR A 208 -9.88 -15.16 -6.67
N ILE A 209 -9.90 -16.05 -5.67
CA ILE A 209 -10.58 -15.81 -4.39
C ILE A 209 -9.94 -14.64 -3.64
N LEU A 210 -8.60 -14.62 -3.53
CA LEU A 210 -7.86 -13.55 -2.85
C LEU A 210 -8.00 -12.21 -3.58
N SER A 211 -7.95 -12.23 -4.92
CA SER A 211 -8.14 -11.06 -5.78
C SER A 211 -9.56 -10.48 -5.64
N ALA A 212 -10.60 -11.32 -5.68
CA ALA A 212 -11.97 -10.90 -5.50
C ALA A 212 -12.24 -10.33 -4.10
N THR A 213 -11.63 -10.93 -3.06
CA THR A 213 -11.70 -10.42 -1.69
C THR A 213 -11.10 -9.03 -1.59
N LYS A 214 -9.94 -8.83 -2.22
CA LYS A 214 -9.25 -7.54 -2.29
C LYS A 214 -10.11 -6.48 -3.00
N ALA A 215 -10.69 -6.80 -4.15
CA ALA A 215 -11.58 -5.91 -4.89
C ALA A 215 -12.82 -5.51 -4.06
N LYS A 216 -13.44 -6.48 -3.38
CA LYS A 216 -14.61 -6.23 -2.52
C LYS A 216 -14.30 -5.31 -1.34
N ILE A 217 -13.12 -5.43 -0.75
CA ILE A 217 -12.68 -4.54 0.35
C ILE A 217 -12.54 -3.09 -0.14
N LEU A 218 -12.04 -2.91 -1.37
CA LEU A 218 -11.87 -1.60 -1.99
C LEU A 218 -13.16 -1.02 -2.60
N GLY A 219 -14.18 -1.84 -2.83
CA GLY A 219 -15.35 -1.45 -3.60
C GLY A 219 -15.07 -1.31 -5.10
N ASN A 220 -13.99 -1.93 -5.58
CA ASN A 220 -13.65 -1.99 -7.00
C ASN A 220 -14.45 -3.07 -7.73
N ASP A 221 -14.50 -2.98 -9.05
CA ASP A 221 -15.08 -4.03 -9.89
C ASP A 221 -14.27 -5.34 -9.75
N ILE A 222 -14.97 -6.41 -9.34
CA ILE A 222 -14.36 -7.71 -9.04
C ILE A 222 -13.83 -8.37 -10.31
N ILE A 223 -14.57 -8.28 -11.41
CA ILE A 223 -14.24 -8.97 -12.65
C ILE A 223 -12.93 -8.40 -13.21
N THR A 224 -12.83 -7.07 -13.27
CA THR A 224 -11.65 -6.36 -13.74
C THR A 224 -10.41 -6.75 -12.94
N GLU A 225 -10.48 -6.71 -11.61
CA GLU A 225 -9.35 -7.08 -10.74
C GLU A 225 -8.91 -8.55 -10.95
N VAL A 226 -9.86 -9.48 -11.00
CA VAL A 226 -9.57 -10.91 -11.20
C VAL A 226 -8.90 -11.15 -12.56
N VAL A 227 -9.42 -10.56 -13.63
CA VAL A 227 -8.89 -10.71 -14.99
C VAL A 227 -7.46 -10.18 -15.07
N TRP A 228 -7.19 -9.00 -14.49
CA TRP A 228 -5.84 -8.44 -14.47
C TRP A 228 -4.84 -9.32 -13.72
N VAL A 229 -5.20 -9.75 -12.50
CA VAL A 229 -4.29 -10.55 -11.68
C VAL A 229 -4.03 -11.93 -12.29
N LEU A 230 -5.05 -12.59 -12.84
CA LEU A 230 -4.87 -13.87 -13.55
C LEU A 230 -4.08 -13.70 -14.84
N GLY A 231 -4.32 -12.63 -15.61
CA GLY A 231 -3.58 -12.32 -16.83
C GLY A 231 -2.08 -12.13 -16.54
N ILE A 232 -1.75 -11.36 -15.50
CA ILE A 232 -0.35 -11.18 -15.05
C ILE A 232 0.26 -12.52 -14.61
N PHE A 233 -0.49 -13.35 -13.87
CA PHE A 233 0.00 -14.66 -13.42
C PHE A 233 0.31 -15.60 -14.58
N ILE A 234 -0.62 -15.78 -15.53
CA ILE A 234 -0.47 -16.69 -16.67
C ILE A 234 0.67 -16.22 -17.59
N THR A 235 0.73 -14.93 -17.90
CA THR A 235 1.79 -14.35 -18.74
C THR A 235 3.17 -14.51 -18.09
N SER A 236 3.28 -14.30 -16.77
CA SER A 236 4.54 -14.50 -16.04
C SER A 236 5.02 -15.94 -16.10
N ILE A 237 4.13 -16.92 -15.90
CA ILE A 237 4.48 -18.35 -16.05
C ILE A 237 4.92 -18.66 -17.47
N SER A 238 4.21 -18.12 -18.47
CA SER A 238 4.55 -18.33 -19.88
C SER A 238 5.95 -17.80 -20.21
N ILE A 239 6.36 -16.67 -19.63
CA ILE A 239 7.70 -16.11 -19.80
C ILE A 239 8.74 -17.07 -19.20
N VAL A 240 8.54 -17.53 -17.97
CA VAL A 240 9.46 -18.48 -17.30
C VAL A 240 9.62 -19.77 -18.13
N CYS A 241 8.51 -20.37 -18.55
CA CYS A 241 8.52 -21.58 -19.37
C CYS A 241 9.23 -21.38 -20.71
N THR A 242 9.07 -20.22 -21.33
CA THR A 242 9.71 -19.89 -22.60
C THR A 242 11.21 -19.70 -22.41
N CYS A 243 11.64 -18.90 -21.43
CA CYS A 243 13.06 -18.65 -21.16
C CYS A 243 13.85 -19.93 -20.87
N VAL A 244 13.31 -20.84 -20.06
CA VAL A 244 13.98 -22.10 -19.73
C VAL A 244 14.11 -23.03 -20.93
N LYS A 245 13.21 -22.96 -21.92
CA LYS A 245 13.34 -23.75 -23.17
C LYS A 245 14.40 -23.21 -24.12
N PHE A 246 14.71 -21.91 -24.03
CA PHE A 246 15.69 -21.24 -24.90
C PHE A 246 17.11 -21.26 -24.32
N LEU A 247 17.27 -21.53 -23.02
CA LEU A 247 18.55 -21.72 -22.32
C LEU A 247 18.96 -23.19 -22.32
#